data_AF-M3YEB8-F1
#
_entry.id   AF-M3YEB8-F1
#
_cell.length_a   1.000
_cell.length_b   1.000
_cell.length_c   1.000
_cell.angle_alpha   90.00
_cell.angle_beta   90.00
_cell.angle_gamma   90.00
#
_symmetry.space_group_name_H-M   'P 1'
#
loop_
_entity.id
_entity.type
_entity.pdbx_description
1 polymer ?
#
loop_
_entity_poly.entity_id
_entity_poly.type
_entity_poly.pdbx_seq_one_letter_code
_entity_poly.pdbx_strand_id
1 'polypeptide(L)'
;MYKVDLSPDPKEVAAIEARRNREKERQSRFFNVRTRVMGVDVKALNSQVEERKLREATEQSKEAAYGTYQEQYDLVAQMLEKEEAERTRRLNKKVQEFREQKQQLKNRQEFDLWDPGRLWMEFPAYLGPSDPPCGPASLQCFAGEDLERAMCLKMQQEQFRYSLERQLQEQQQVQDDEKCADMLDDQLRLAVDMRAAQLAKLEESCRVAMMSAMANANKAQAAELAERQRRERQHEQEANLMEIQNQITSDLLTENPQVAQNPVAPHRVLPYCWKGMTPEQRAAIRKVQEVQRCEKEAQHQADQALDAKWESQALHLAQAAMELEEQERELCAEFRRGLGSFNQQLAKEQNAQQNYLNSIIYTNQPTAQYHLQFNTSSR
;
A
#
# COMPACT_ATOMS: atom_id res chain seq x y z
N MET A 1 -212.11 59.84 -43.68
CA MET A 1 -213.23 60.17 -44.58
C MET A 1 -212.83 59.82 -46.01
N TYR A 2 -213.74 59.13 -46.73
CA TYR A 2 -213.93 59.00 -48.19
C TYR A 2 -212.76 58.58 -49.12
N LYS A 3 -213.00 57.51 -49.89
CA LYS A 3 -212.21 57.01 -51.04
C LYS A 3 -212.91 57.40 -52.34
N VAL A 4 -212.16 57.93 -53.33
CA VAL A 4 -212.61 58.05 -54.73
C VAL A 4 -211.39 57.88 -55.66
N ASP A 5 -211.54 56.98 -56.61
CA ASP A 5 -210.59 56.54 -57.64
C ASP A 5 -210.65 57.42 -58.91
N LEU A 6 -209.55 57.58 -59.65
CA LEU A 6 -209.53 58.16 -61.02
C LEU A 6 -208.51 57.46 -61.97
N SER A 7 -208.89 57.43 -63.26
CA SER A 7 -208.57 56.55 -64.41
C SER A 7 -207.18 56.68 -65.11
N PRO A 8 -206.66 55.65 -65.84
CA PRO A 8 -205.25 55.59 -66.31
C PRO A 8 -204.93 56.15 -67.72
N ASP A 9 -203.62 56.31 -67.98
CA ASP A 9 -202.91 57.14 -69.00
C ASP A 9 -202.31 56.32 -70.20
N PRO A 10 -202.42 56.77 -71.47
CA PRO A 10 -201.92 56.08 -72.68
C PRO A 10 -200.43 55.68 -72.71
N LYS A 11 -199.53 56.32 -71.95
CA LYS A 11 -198.11 55.89 -71.85
C LYS A 11 -197.94 54.49 -71.25
N GLU A 12 -198.83 54.13 -70.32
CA GLU A 12 -198.78 52.82 -69.68
C GLU A 12 -199.05 51.71 -70.70
N VAL A 13 -199.89 51.96 -71.71
CA VAL A 13 -200.23 51.00 -72.74
C VAL A 13 -199.04 50.68 -73.66
N ALA A 14 -198.29 51.69 -74.13
CA ALA A 14 -197.11 51.48 -74.96
C ALA A 14 -195.97 50.78 -74.20
N ALA A 15 -195.82 51.09 -72.91
CA ALA A 15 -194.87 50.39 -72.04
C ALA A 15 -195.27 48.91 -71.85
N ILE A 16 -196.57 48.62 -71.72
CA ILE A 16 -197.10 47.26 -71.63
C ILE A 16 -196.87 46.49 -72.94
N GLU A 17 -197.07 47.11 -74.10
CA GLU A 17 -196.81 46.46 -75.39
C GLU A 17 -195.32 46.23 -75.66
N ALA A 18 -194.45 47.19 -75.35
CA ALA A 18 -193.00 47.00 -75.39
C ALA A 18 -192.55 45.90 -74.43
N ARG A 19 -193.19 45.79 -73.25
CA ARG A 19 -193.01 44.65 -72.34
C ARG A 19 -193.45 43.36 -73.00
N ARG A 20 -194.64 43.29 -73.60
CA ARG A 20 -195.12 42.10 -74.30
C ARG A 20 -194.22 41.69 -75.46
N ASN A 21 -193.69 42.63 -76.24
CA ASN A 21 -192.81 42.31 -77.36
C ASN A 21 -191.42 41.84 -76.90
N ARG A 22 -190.85 42.49 -75.87
CA ARG A 22 -189.64 41.96 -75.23
C ARG A 22 -189.89 40.59 -74.61
N GLU A 23 -191.04 40.37 -73.97
CA GLU A 23 -191.40 39.07 -73.41
C GLU A 23 -191.58 38.02 -74.53
N LYS A 24 -192.13 38.38 -75.70
CA LYS A 24 -192.23 37.48 -76.87
C LYS A 24 -190.87 37.16 -77.47
N GLU A 25 -189.99 38.14 -77.64
CA GLU A 25 -188.61 37.91 -78.09
C GLU A 25 -187.79 37.12 -77.07
N ARG A 26 -188.10 37.30 -75.78
CA ARG A 26 -187.50 36.52 -74.70
C ARG A 26 -188.05 35.10 -74.69
N GLN A 27 -189.35 34.93 -74.87
CA GLN A 27 -190.02 33.63 -75.01
C GLN A 27 -189.49 32.88 -76.24
N SER A 28 -189.34 33.53 -77.40
CA SER A 28 -188.80 32.88 -78.59
C SER A 28 -187.36 32.37 -78.39
N ARG A 29 -186.56 33.06 -77.56
CA ARG A 29 -185.22 32.61 -77.15
C ARG A 29 -185.24 31.53 -76.06
N PHE A 30 -186.14 31.63 -75.08
CA PHE A 30 -186.23 30.72 -73.93
C PHE A 30 -186.91 29.38 -74.25
N PHE A 31 -187.97 29.41 -75.07
CA PHE A 31 -188.70 28.21 -75.48
C PHE A 31 -187.95 27.41 -76.54
N ASN A 32 -187.14 28.06 -77.37
CA ASN A 32 -186.32 27.35 -78.34
C ASN A 32 -185.07 26.78 -77.65
N VAL A 33 -185.16 25.50 -77.28
CA VAL A 33 -184.15 24.77 -76.50
C VAL A 33 -182.75 24.86 -77.14
N ARG A 34 -182.67 24.87 -78.48
CA ARG A 34 -181.39 24.88 -79.20
C ARG A 34 -180.65 26.22 -79.07
N THR A 35 -181.36 27.34 -79.13
CA THR A 35 -180.77 28.67 -78.86
C THR A 35 -180.46 28.88 -77.39
N ARG A 36 -181.20 28.23 -76.47
CA ARG A 36 -180.95 28.31 -75.02
C ARG A 36 -179.70 27.57 -74.59
N VAL A 37 -179.39 26.43 -75.21
CA VAL A 37 -178.23 25.60 -74.88
C VAL A 37 -177.01 25.94 -75.73
N MET A 38 -177.18 26.28 -77.03
CA MET A 38 -176.09 26.46 -77.99
C MET A 38 -176.24 27.70 -78.89
N GLY A 39 -176.81 28.80 -78.40
CA GLY A 39 -176.85 30.06 -79.14
C GLY A 39 -175.49 30.76 -79.12
N VAL A 40 -174.77 30.76 -80.25
CA VAL A 40 -173.47 31.45 -80.40
C VAL A 40 -173.48 32.31 -81.66
N ASP A 41 -173.04 33.57 -81.55
CA ASP A 41 -172.91 34.49 -82.67
C ASP A 41 -171.58 34.25 -83.42
N VAL A 42 -171.62 33.35 -84.39
CA VAL A 42 -170.46 32.94 -85.19
C VAL A 42 -169.86 34.11 -85.98
N LYS A 43 -170.68 35.08 -86.41
CA LYS A 43 -170.17 36.24 -87.18
C LYS A 43 -169.29 37.12 -86.32
N ALA A 44 -169.73 37.44 -85.10
CA ALA A 44 -168.95 38.24 -84.16
C ALA A 44 -167.63 37.56 -83.76
N LEU A 45 -167.65 36.24 -83.54
CA LEU A 45 -166.42 35.48 -83.22
C LEU A 45 -165.42 35.46 -84.37
N ASN A 46 -165.88 35.31 -85.61
CA ASN A 46 -164.98 35.34 -86.78
C ASN A 46 -164.29 36.70 -86.92
N SER A 47 -165.00 37.81 -86.73
CA SER A 47 -164.40 39.14 -86.75
C SER A 47 -163.36 39.34 -85.62
N GLN A 48 -163.62 38.81 -84.43
CA GLN A 48 -162.64 38.86 -83.32
C GLN A 48 -161.37 38.05 -83.62
N VAL A 49 -161.49 36.90 -84.30
CA VAL A 49 -160.34 36.08 -84.71
C VAL A 49 -159.50 36.81 -85.76
N GLU A 50 -160.13 37.46 -86.74
CA GLU A 50 -159.41 38.24 -87.75
C GLU A 50 -158.68 39.44 -87.15
N GLU A 51 -159.32 40.17 -86.25
CA GLU A 51 -158.67 41.29 -85.55
C GLU A 51 -157.47 40.81 -84.72
N ARG A 52 -157.61 39.67 -84.02
CA ARG A 52 -156.50 39.07 -83.27
C ARG A 52 -155.34 38.68 -84.18
N LYS A 53 -155.61 38.04 -85.33
CA LYS A 53 -154.58 37.68 -86.32
C LYS A 53 -153.84 38.91 -86.85
N LEU A 54 -154.55 40.00 -87.12
CA LEU A 54 -153.94 41.26 -87.56
C LEU A 54 -153.03 41.84 -86.47
N ARG A 55 -153.48 41.86 -85.21
CA ARG A 55 -152.63 42.32 -84.09
C ARG A 55 -151.37 41.46 -83.95
N GLU A 56 -151.53 40.13 -83.93
CA GLU A 56 -150.40 39.20 -83.83
C GLU A 56 -149.40 39.40 -84.99
N ALA A 57 -149.86 39.58 -86.24
CA ALA A 57 -148.98 39.85 -87.38
C ALA A 57 -148.23 41.19 -87.26
N THR A 58 -148.88 42.24 -86.74
CA THR A 58 -148.22 43.54 -86.53
C THR A 58 -147.20 43.49 -85.39
N GLU A 59 -147.45 42.71 -84.34
CA GLU A 59 -146.50 42.49 -83.24
C GLU A 59 -145.29 41.70 -83.73
N GLN A 60 -145.49 40.61 -84.49
CA GLN A 60 -144.40 39.84 -85.10
C GLN A 60 -143.53 40.71 -86.03
N SER A 61 -144.14 41.58 -86.83
CA SER A 61 -143.38 42.50 -87.70
C SER A 61 -142.55 43.50 -86.89
N LYS A 62 -143.04 43.96 -85.73
CA LYS A 62 -142.28 44.85 -84.83
C LYS A 62 -141.14 44.12 -84.15
N GLU A 63 -141.41 42.91 -83.63
CA GLU A 63 -140.38 42.06 -83.03
C GLU A 63 -139.27 41.71 -84.01
N ALA A 64 -139.61 41.37 -85.26
CA ALA A 64 -138.61 41.12 -86.30
C ALA A 64 -137.73 42.37 -86.56
N ALA A 65 -138.32 43.57 -86.62
CA ALA A 65 -137.56 44.80 -86.76
C ALA A 65 -136.63 45.05 -85.55
N TYR A 66 -137.12 44.87 -84.33
CA TYR A 66 -136.28 44.98 -83.13
C TYR A 66 -135.15 43.95 -83.09
N GLY A 67 -135.40 42.71 -83.55
CA GLY A 67 -134.36 41.70 -83.71
C GLY A 67 -133.24 42.15 -84.64
N THR A 68 -133.58 42.73 -85.81
CA THR A 68 -132.55 43.26 -86.73
C THR A 68 -131.75 44.43 -86.13
N TYR A 69 -132.38 45.30 -85.32
CA TYR A 69 -131.65 46.35 -84.62
C TYR A 69 -130.71 45.80 -83.55
N GLN A 70 -131.13 44.75 -82.81
CA GLN A 70 -130.26 44.08 -81.83
C GLN A 70 -129.03 43.48 -82.49
N GLU A 71 -129.18 42.77 -83.62
CA GLU A 71 -128.05 42.20 -84.36
C GLU A 71 -127.05 43.28 -84.81
N GLN A 72 -127.54 44.45 -85.25
CA GLN A 72 -126.68 45.57 -85.62
C GLN A 72 -125.94 46.16 -84.41
N TYR A 73 -126.62 46.33 -83.28
CA TYR A 73 -126.00 46.83 -82.05
C TYR A 73 -124.96 45.85 -81.48
N ASP A 74 -125.24 44.55 -81.51
CA ASP A 74 -124.31 43.51 -81.07
C ASP A 74 -123.05 43.47 -81.93
N LEU A 75 -123.18 43.65 -83.25
CA LEU A 75 -122.03 43.75 -84.16
C LEU A 75 -121.16 44.97 -83.82
N VAL A 76 -121.76 46.12 -83.55
CA VAL A 76 -121.04 47.33 -83.16
C VAL A 76 -120.34 47.14 -81.81
N ALA A 77 -121.00 46.51 -80.84
CA ALA A 77 -120.41 46.21 -79.53
C ALA A 77 -119.16 45.30 -79.66
N GLN A 78 -119.25 44.23 -80.45
CA GLN A 78 -118.10 43.34 -80.70
C GLN A 78 -116.92 44.05 -81.39
N MET A 79 -117.20 44.99 -82.29
CA MET A 79 -116.16 45.80 -82.94
C MET A 79 -115.44 46.70 -81.94
N LEU A 80 -116.19 47.39 -81.07
CA LEU A 80 -115.61 48.24 -80.02
C LEU A 80 -114.78 47.44 -79.01
N GLU A 81 -115.27 46.27 -78.60
CA GLU A 81 -114.54 45.39 -77.67
C GLU A 81 -113.21 44.91 -78.28
N LYS A 82 -113.19 44.57 -79.57
CA LYS A 82 -111.95 44.22 -80.29
C LYS A 82 -110.98 45.38 -80.34
N GLU A 83 -111.44 46.59 -80.62
CA GLU A 83 -110.58 47.78 -80.61
C GLU A 83 -109.99 48.07 -79.22
N GLU A 84 -110.79 47.97 -78.16
CA GLU A 84 -110.31 48.14 -76.78
C GLU A 84 -109.31 47.05 -76.38
N ALA A 85 -109.57 45.79 -76.76
CA ALA A 85 -108.65 44.68 -76.55
C ALA A 85 -107.32 44.89 -77.29
N GLU A 86 -107.33 45.45 -78.49
CA GLU A 86 -106.09 45.80 -79.19
C GLU A 86 -105.35 46.97 -78.52
N ARG A 87 -106.06 48.02 -78.08
CA ARG A 87 -105.44 49.16 -77.38
C ARG A 87 -104.79 48.72 -76.08
N THR A 88 -105.47 47.91 -75.28
CA THR A 88 -104.93 47.35 -74.03
C THR A 88 -103.71 46.46 -74.30
N ARG A 89 -103.75 45.60 -75.33
CA ARG A 89 -102.58 44.81 -75.75
C ARG A 89 -101.38 45.68 -76.14
N ARG A 90 -101.60 46.73 -76.94
CA ARG A 90 -100.53 47.67 -77.36
C ARG A 90 -99.94 48.40 -76.15
N LEU A 91 -100.78 48.83 -75.20
CA LEU A 91 -100.34 49.52 -74.00
C LEU A 91 -99.55 48.59 -73.07
N ASN A 92 -100.03 47.36 -72.86
CA ASN A 92 -99.32 46.36 -72.06
C ASN A 92 -97.95 46.01 -72.65
N LYS A 93 -97.83 45.88 -73.98
CA LYS A 93 -96.53 45.69 -74.65
C LYS A 93 -95.57 46.84 -74.36
N LYS A 94 -96.01 48.10 -74.52
CA LYS A 94 -95.17 49.27 -74.23
C LYS A 94 -94.75 49.34 -72.77
N VAL A 95 -95.63 49.02 -71.83
CA VAL A 95 -95.30 48.97 -70.39
C VAL A 95 -94.24 47.89 -70.13
N GLN A 96 -94.39 46.72 -70.74
CA GLN A 96 -93.44 45.62 -70.59
C GLN A 96 -92.07 45.97 -71.18
N GLU A 97 -92.03 46.54 -72.40
CA GLU A 97 -90.80 47.04 -73.02
C GLU A 97 -90.11 48.10 -72.15
N PHE A 98 -90.87 49.02 -71.55
CA PHE A 98 -90.32 50.01 -70.63
C PHE A 98 -89.74 49.39 -69.36
N ARG A 99 -90.42 48.42 -68.76
CA ARG A 99 -89.92 47.66 -67.60
C ARG A 99 -88.60 46.95 -67.95
N GLU A 100 -88.56 46.29 -69.09
CA GLU A 100 -87.40 45.55 -69.56
C GLU A 100 -86.21 46.45 -69.91
N GLN A 101 -86.43 47.64 -70.45
CA GLN A 101 -85.33 48.54 -70.81
C GLN A 101 -84.83 49.40 -69.64
N LYS A 102 -85.76 49.96 -68.85
CA LYS A 102 -85.43 51.03 -67.88
C LYS A 102 -85.47 50.57 -66.43
N GLN A 103 -86.17 49.47 -66.10
CA GLN A 103 -86.36 49.01 -64.72
C GLN A 103 -85.60 47.70 -64.42
N GLN A 104 -84.56 47.38 -65.19
CA GLN A 104 -83.70 46.24 -64.88
C GLN A 104 -83.01 46.43 -63.53
N LEU A 105 -82.91 45.35 -62.76
CA LEU A 105 -82.26 45.34 -61.44
C LEU A 105 -80.81 45.88 -61.50
N LYS A 106 -80.09 45.54 -62.59
CA LYS A 106 -78.71 45.97 -62.86
C LYS A 106 -78.51 47.48 -62.95
N ASN A 107 -79.56 48.24 -63.29
CA ASN A 107 -79.48 49.68 -63.50
C ASN A 107 -79.82 50.49 -62.23
N ARG A 108 -79.97 49.84 -61.07
CA ARG A 108 -80.20 50.53 -59.78
C ARG A 108 -78.88 51.06 -59.22
N GLN A 109 -78.90 52.25 -58.63
CA GLN A 109 -77.72 52.84 -57.97
C GLN A 109 -77.14 51.97 -56.85
N GLU A 110 -78.00 51.22 -56.16
CA GLU A 110 -77.60 50.35 -55.07
C GLU A 110 -77.28 48.92 -55.54
N PHE A 111 -77.34 48.60 -56.85
CA PHE A 111 -77.12 47.23 -57.33
C PHE A 111 -75.76 46.69 -56.90
N ASP A 112 -74.74 47.54 -56.88
CA ASP A 112 -73.41 47.17 -56.42
C ASP A 112 -73.44 46.61 -54.98
N LEU A 113 -74.26 47.14 -54.07
CA LEU A 113 -74.36 46.61 -52.70
C LEU A 113 -75.12 45.27 -52.63
N TRP A 114 -76.05 45.05 -53.55
CA TRP A 114 -76.95 43.89 -53.57
C TRP A 114 -76.52 42.78 -54.53
N ASP A 115 -75.44 42.97 -55.29
CA ASP A 115 -74.96 41.99 -56.27
C ASP A 115 -74.49 40.70 -55.56
N PRO A 116 -75.14 39.55 -55.79
CA PRO A 116 -74.72 38.27 -55.22
C PRO A 116 -73.30 37.87 -55.62
N GLY A 117 -72.78 38.41 -56.73
CA GLY A 117 -71.43 38.18 -57.22
C GLY A 117 -70.35 39.03 -56.53
N ARG A 118 -70.71 40.01 -55.70
CA ARG A 118 -69.76 40.99 -55.14
C ARG A 118 -68.66 40.34 -54.30
N LEU A 119 -69.01 39.37 -53.44
CA LEU A 119 -68.04 38.65 -52.63
C LEU A 119 -67.01 37.86 -53.45
N TRP A 120 -67.34 37.49 -54.69
CA TRP A 120 -66.44 36.78 -55.60
C TRP A 120 -65.58 37.73 -56.45
N MET A 121 -66.02 38.98 -56.60
CA MET A 121 -65.31 40.04 -57.34
C MET A 121 -64.43 40.90 -56.42
N GLU A 122 -64.65 40.85 -55.10
CA GLU A 122 -63.79 41.51 -54.11
C GLU A 122 -62.42 40.84 -54.05
N PHE A 123 -61.36 41.65 -54.19
CA PHE A 123 -60.01 41.18 -53.93
C PHE A 123 -59.83 40.97 -52.42
N PRO A 124 -59.14 39.90 -51.98
CA PRO A 124 -58.73 39.76 -50.60
C PRO A 124 -58.01 41.03 -50.12
N ALA A 125 -58.37 41.51 -48.93
CA ALA A 125 -57.83 42.74 -48.36
C ALA A 125 -56.30 42.71 -48.18
N TYR A 126 -55.70 41.51 -48.17
CA TYR A 126 -54.27 41.25 -48.18
C TYR A 126 -54.02 39.96 -48.99
N LEU A 127 -53.22 40.03 -50.06
CA LEU A 127 -52.91 38.86 -50.90
C LEU A 127 -51.55 38.23 -50.57
N GLY A 128 -50.68 38.95 -49.85
CA GLY A 128 -49.41 38.42 -49.35
C GLY A 128 -48.31 39.46 -49.23
N PRO A 129 -47.08 39.04 -48.88
CA PRO A 129 -45.96 39.94 -48.60
C PRO A 129 -45.40 40.68 -49.83
N SER A 130 -45.96 40.45 -51.03
CA SER A 130 -45.52 41.07 -52.29
C SER A 130 -46.37 42.28 -52.71
N ASP A 131 -47.44 42.62 -51.98
CA ASP A 131 -48.28 43.79 -52.24
C ASP A 131 -47.63 45.10 -51.71
N PRO A 132 -47.99 46.28 -52.26
CA PRO A 132 -47.56 47.56 -51.71
C PRO A 132 -47.93 47.64 -50.21
N PRO A 133 -47.02 48.05 -49.32
CA PRO A 133 -47.25 47.96 -47.88
C PRO A 133 -48.47 48.80 -47.48
N CYS A 134 -49.52 48.12 -47.03
CA CYS A 134 -50.66 48.78 -46.40
C CYS A 134 -50.15 49.55 -45.18
N GLY A 135 -50.43 50.85 -45.14
CA GLY A 135 -49.94 51.73 -44.06
C GLY A 135 -50.47 51.32 -42.68
N PRO A 136 -49.88 51.81 -41.57
CA PRO A 136 -50.25 51.42 -40.22
C PRO A 136 -51.71 51.70 -39.84
N ALA A 137 -52.37 52.65 -40.53
CA ALA A 137 -53.80 52.95 -40.34
C ALA A 137 -54.75 51.83 -40.82
N SER A 138 -54.28 50.95 -41.73
CA SER A 138 -55.08 49.84 -42.26
C SER A 138 -55.26 48.70 -41.26
N LEU A 139 -54.37 48.59 -40.25
CA LEU A 139 -54.30 47.49 -39.28
C LEU A 139 -54.22 46.08 -39.91
N GLN A 140 -53.79 45.98 -41.17
CA GLN A 140 -53.68 44.70 -41.89
C GLN A 140 -52.31 44.03 -41.69
N CYS A 141 -51.27 44.80 -41.37
CA CYS A 141 -49.92 44.30 -41.12
C CYS A 141 -49.42 44.82 -39.77
N PHE A 142 -48.91 43.92 -38.91
CA PHE A 142 -48.33 44.29 -37.61
C PHE A 142 -46.84 43.99 -37.58
N ALA A 143 -46.03 44.95 -37.11
CA ALA A 143 -44.57 44.77 -37.01
C ALA A 143 -44.14 43.68 -36.01
N GLY A 144 -45.03 43.20 -35.13
CA GLY A 144 -44.77 42.08 -34.23
C GLY A 144 -45.00 40.70 -34.87
N GLU A 145 -45.55 40.63 -36.08
CA GLU A 145 -45.74 39.39 -36.82
C GLU A 145 -44.44 38.99 -37.52
N ASP A 146 -43.55 38.32 -36.79
CA ASP A 146 -42.29 37.82 -37.35
C ASP A 146 -42.52 36.58 -38.24
N LEU A 147 -42.73 36.81 -39.53
CA LEU A 147 -42.78 35.75 -40.55
C LEU A 147 -41.45 34.97 -40.63
N GLU A 148 -40.32 35.61 -40.28
CA GLU A 148 -38.98 35.02 -40.32
C GLU A 148 -38.56 34.32 -39.02
N ARG A 149 -39.43 34.29 -38.00
CA ARG A 149 -39.12 33.70 -36.69
C ARG A 149 -38.60 32.26 -36.79
N ALA A 150 -39.18 31.47 -37.70
CA ALA A 150 -38.77 30.08 -37.92
C ALA A 150 -37.34 29.98 -38.51
N MET A 151 -36.94 30.90 -39.38
CA MET A 151 -35.60 30.96 -39.94
C MET A 151 -34.58 31.40 -38.88
N CYS A 152 -34.91 32.44 -38.10
CA CYS A 152 -34.07 32.90 -36.99
C CYS A 152 -33.85 31.81 -35.94
N LEU A 153 -34.89 31.05 -35.57
CA LEU A 153 -34.77 29.92 -34.64
C LEU A 153 -33.89 28.80 -35.19
N LYS A 154 -33.99 28.47 -36.49
CA LYS A 154 -33.11 27.49 -37.13
C LYS A 154 -31.65 27.94 -37.09
N MET A 155 -31.38 29.20 -37.44
CA MET A 155 -30.03 29.75 -37.35
C MET A 155 -29.49 29.71 -35.92
N GLN A 156 -30.29 30.07 -34.93
CA GLN A 156 -29.89 29.98 -33.52
C GLN A 156 -29.57 28.53 -33.13
N GLN A 157 -30.42 27.57 -33.50
CA GLN A 157 -30.17 26.15 -33.24
C GLN A 157 -28.89 25.64 -33.89
N GLU A 158 -28.59 26.06 -35.11
CA GLU A 158 -27.34 25.70 -35.80
C GLU A 158 -26.11 26.30 -35.11
N GLN A 159 -26.19 27.56 -34.67
CA GLN A 159 -25.13 28.21 -33.88
C GLN A 159 -24.92 27.50 -32.54
N PHE A 160 -26.00 27.13 -31.84
CA PHE A 160 -25.91 26.36 -30.60
C PHE A 160 -25.34 24.96 -30.82
N ARG A 161 -25.74 24.28 -31.90
CA ARG A 161 -25.18 22.96 -32.24
C ARG A 161 -23.69 23.06 -32.50
N TYR A 162 -23.26 24.04 -33.30
CA TYR A 162 -21.86 24.25 -33.63
C TYR A 162 -21.01 24.58 -32.38
N SER A 163 -21.51 25.41 -31.47
CA SER A 163 -20.79 25.73 -30.24
C SER A 163 -20.66 24.52 -29.30
N LEU A 164 -21.71 23.70 -29.18
CA LEU A 164 -21.68 22.46 -28.41
C LEU A 164 -20.73 21.43 -29.01
N GLU A 165 -20.75 21.26 -30.34
CA GLU A 165 -19.81 20.38 -31.04
C GLU A 165 -18.35 20.80 -30.80
N ARG A 166 -18.07 22.11 -30.86
CA ARG A 166 -16.74 22.64 -30.54
C ARG A 166 -16.35 22.37 -29.09
N GLN A 167 -17.23 22.61 -28.12
CA GLN A 167 -16.95 22.33 -26.71
C GLN A 167 -16.68 20.84 -26.45
N LEU A 168 -17.41 19.94 -27.11
CA LEU A 168 -17.16 18.50 -27.02
C LEU A 168 -15.78 18.13 -27.60
N GLN A 169 -15.39 18.72 -28.74
CA GLN A 169 -14.07 18.50 -29.32
C GLN A 169 -12.95 19.02 -28.41
N GLU A 170 -13.11 20.22 -27.83
CA GLU A 170 -12.16 20.78 -26.87
C GLU A 170 -12.04 19.88 -25.62
N GLN A 171 -13.14 19.39 -25.08
CA GLN A 171 -13.11 18.46 -23.95
C GLN A 171 -12.44 17.13 -24.30
N GLN A 172 -12.69 16.59 -25.49
CA GLN A 172 -12.03 15.37 -25.95
C GLN A 172 -10.52 15.58 -26.10
N GLN A 173 -10.10 16.71 -26.67
CA GLN A 173 -8.68 17.06 -26.78
C GLN A 173 -8.02 17.16 -25.41
N VAL A 174 -8.65 17.85 -24.45
CA VAL A 174 -8.14 17.93 -23.07
C VAL A 174 -8.04 16.55 -22.42
N GLN A 175 -9.04 15.69 -22.59
CA GLN A 175 -8.99 14.33 -22.05
C GLN A 175 -7.88 13.48 -22.70
N ASP A 176 -7.64 13.64 -24.00
CA ASP A 176 -6.59 12.90 -24.69
C ASP A 176 -5.20 13.44 -24.32
N ASP A 177 -5.05 14.75 -24.13
CA ASP A 177 -3.83 15.37 -23.61
C ASP A 177 -3.55 14.94 -22.16
N GLU A 178 -4.57 14.89 -21.30
CA GLU A 178 -4.48 14.35 -19.93
C GLU A 178 -4.03 12.89 -19.93
N LYS A 179 -4.65 12.02 -20.74
CA LYS A 179 -4.21 10.61 -20.88
C LYS A 179 -2.77 10.51 -21.39
N CYS A 180 -2.36 11.36 -22.33
CA CYS A 180 -0.99 11.38 -22.83
C CYS A 180 0.00 11.81 -21.73
N ALA A 181 -0.36 12.82 -20.93
CA ALA A 181 0.45 13.26 -19.79
C ALA A 181 0.55 12.18 -18.72
N ASP A 182 -0.56 11.54 -18.34
CA ASP A 182 -0.59 10.43 -17.38
C ASP A 182 0.28 9.25 -17.84
N MET A 183 0.18 8.88 -19.13
CA MET A 183 1.02 7.84 -19.73
C MET A 183 2.53 8.17 -19.67
N LEU A 184 2.90 9.44 -19.90
CA LEU A 184 4.28 9.89 -19.82
C LEU A 184 4.78 9.90 -18.37
N ASP A 185 3.95 10.33 -17.43
CA ASP A 185 4.25 10.32 -16.00
C ASP A 185 4.45 8.90 -15.48
N ASP A 186 3.62 7.95 -15.90
CA ASP A 186 3.76 6.55 -15.55
C ASP A 186 5.04 5.94 -16.14
N GLN A 187 5.39 6.27 -17.39
CA GLN A 187 6.67 5.87 -17.98
C GLN A 187 7.87 6.46 -17.22
N LEU A 188 7.77 7.73 -16.79
CA LEU A 188 8.81 8.37 -16.00
C LEU A 188 8.97 7.69 -14.64
N ARG A 189 7.86 7.38 -13.96
CA ARG A 189 7.87 6.64 -12.67
C ARG A 189 8.53 5.28 -12.83
N LEU A 190 8.15 4.50 -13.84
CA LEU A 190 8.76 3.21 -14.13
C LEU A 190 10.27 3.34 -14.40
N ALA A 191 10.69 4.36 -15.15
CA ALA A 191 12.11 4.61 -15.42
C ALA A 191 12.89 4.98 -14.14
N VAL A 192 12.28 5.77 -13.24
CA VAL A 192 12.85 6.12 -11.94
C VAL A 192 12.97 4.87 -11.05
N ASP A 193 11.93 4.06 -10.95
CA ASP A 193 11.93 2.82 -10.16
C ASP A 193 12.97 1.81 -10.67
N MET A 194 13.09 1.67 -12.00
CA MET A 194 14.12 0.84 -12.62
C MET A 194 15.53 1.34 -12.27
N ARG A 195 15.78 2.65 -12.33
CA ARG A 195 17.07 3.23 -11.93
C ARG A 195 17.33 3.04 -10.43
N ALA A 196 16.33 3.23 -9.58
CA ALA A 196 16.45 3.01 -8.15
C ALA A 196 16.82 1.54 -7.84
N ALA A 197 16.16 0.58 -8.48
CA ALA A 197 16.48 -0.84 -8.33
C ALA A 197 17.90 -1.19 -8.81
N GLN A 198 18.36 -0.57 -9.91
CA GLN A 198 19.74 -0.74 -10.39
C GLN A 198 20.75 -0.19 -9.38
N LEU A 199 20.52 1.01 -8.85
CA LEU A 199 21.38 1.63 -7.84
C LEU A 199 21.44 0.80 -6.55
N ALA A 200 20.30 0.29 -6.07
CA ALA A 200 20.25 -0.57 -4.88
C ALA A 200 21.08 -1.85 -5.07
N LYS A 201 20.95 -2.52 -6.23
CA LYS A 201 21.78 -3.70 -6.55
C LYS A 201 23.27 -3.39 -6.60
N LEU A 202 23.63 -2.23 -7.17
CA LEU A 202 25.03 -1.79 -7.22
C LEU A 202 25.56 -1.51 -5.81
N GLU A 203 24.80 -0.81 -4.97
CA GLU A 203 25.17 -0.53 -3.58
C GLU A 203 25.36 -1.83 -2.78
N GLU A 204 24.43 -2.78 -2.89
CA GLU A 204 24.56 -4.10 -2.26
C GLU A 204 25.83 -4.82 -2.72
N SER A 205 26.10 -4.82 -4.04
CA SER A 205 27.31 -5.45 -4.58
C SER A 205 28.60 -4.80 -4.05
N CYS A 206 28.63 -3.46 -3.95
CA CYS A 206 29.75 -2.71 -3.39
C CYS A 206 29.93 -3.01 -1.90
N ARG A 207 28.83 -3.09 -1.14
CA ARG A 207 28.85 -3.41 0.29
C ARG A 207 29.39 -4.82 0.53
N VAL A 208 28.93 -5.81 -0.24
CA VAL A 208 29.44 -7.18 -0.16
C VAL A 208 30.92 -7.23 -0.53
N ALA A 209 31.33 -6.55 -1.60
CA ALA A 209 32.75 -6.48 -2.00
C ALA A 209 33.62 -5.86 -0.88
N MET A 210 33.18 -4.74 -0.30
CA MET A 210 33.89 -4.08 0.81
C MET A 210 33.98 -4.98 2.05
N MET A 211 32.89 -5.65 2.43
CA MET A 211 32.89 -6.60 3.54
C MET A 211 33.84 -7.77 3.28
N SER A 212 33.87 -8.30 2.06
CA SER A 212 34.77 -9.39 1.68
C SER A 212 36.24 -8.95 1.72
N ALA A 213 36.55 -7.74 1.23
CA ALA A 213 37.90 -7.17 1.27
C ALA A 213 38.36 -6.94 2.71
N MET A 214 37.49 -6.40 3.57
CA MET A 214 37.77 -6.20 4.99
C MET A 214 37.98 -7.53 5.72
N ALA A 215 37.16 -8.55 5.44
CA ALA A 215 37.32 -9.88 6.01
C ALA A 215 38.66 -10.51 5.59
N ASN A 216 39.07 -10.35 4.33
CA ASN A 216 40.36 -10.83 3.83
C ASN A 216 41.54 -10.08 4.48
N ALA A 217 41.44 -8.76 4.64
CA ALA A 217 42.45 -7.96 5.33
C ALA A 217 42.59 -8.38 6.80
N ASN A 218 41.47 -8.57 7.50
CA ASN A 218 41.47 -9.02 8.90
C ASN A 218 42.08 -10.43 9.03
N LYS A 219 41.78 -11.35 8.10
CA LYS A 219 42.41 -12.68 8.05
C LYS A 219 43.92 -12.59 7.83
N ALA A 220 44.37 -11.72 6.92
CA ALA A 220 45.79 -11.51 6.66
C ALA A 220 46.51 -10.92 7.88
N GLN A 221 45.91 -9.92 8.55
CA GLN A 221 46.44 -9.35 9.79
C GLN A 221 46.52 -10.38 10.92
N ALA A 222 45.48 -11.21 11.09
CA ALA A 222 45.48 -12.27 12.09
C ALA A 222 46.58 -13.32 11.82
N ALA A 223 46.79 -13.68 10.55
CA ALA A 223 47.89 -14.58 10.15
C ALA A 223 49.26 -13.95 10.42
N GLU A 224 49.44 -12.67 10.10
CA GLU A 224 50.68 -11.94 10.38
C GLU A 224 50.99 -11.89 11.87
N LEU A 225 49.99 -11.57 12.70
CA LEU A 225 50.12 -11.56 14.16
C LEU A 225 50.46 -12.95 14.70
N ALA A 226 49.82 -14.01 14.18
CA ALA A 226 50.12 -15.38 14.59
C ALA A 226 51.57 -15.77 14.23
N GLU A 227 52.07 -15.37 13.06
CA GLU A 227 53.47 -15.59 12.66
C GLU A 227 54.45 -14.79 13.51
N ARG A 228 54.14 -13.53 13.84
CA ARG A 228 54.96 -12.73 14.77
C ARG A 228 55.05 -13.40 16.14
N GLN A 229 53.93 -13.82 16.71
CA GLN A 229 53.90 -14.55 17.99
C GLN A 229 54.64 -15.90 17.93
N ARG A 230 54.65 -16.58 16.78
CA ARG A 230 55.45 -17.80 16.60
C ARG A 230 56.94 -17.48 16.63
N ARG A 231 57.38 -16.44 15.91
CA ARG A 231 58.78 -15.99 15.90
C ARG A 231 59.23 -15.51 17.27
N GLU A 232 58.40 -14.74 17.97
CA GLU A 232 58.68 -14.29 19.34
C GLU A 232 58.86 -15.48 20.27
N ARG A 233 57.96 -16.47 20.23
CA ARG A 233 58.11 -17.71 21.01
C ARG A 233 59.37 -18.49 20.64
N GLN A 234 59.74 -18.55 19.37
CA GLN A 234 60.99 -19.19 18.94
C GLN A 234 62.21 -18.45 19.50
N HIS A 235 62.23 -17.12 19.41
CA HIS A 235 63.29 -16.30 19.99
C HIS A 235 63.37 -16.42 21.51
N GLU A 236 62.23 -16.46 22.21
CA GLU A 236 62.19 -16.73 23.66
C GLU A 236 62.77 -18.11 23.97
N GLN A 237 62.42 -19.14 23.20
CA GLN A 237 62.99 -20.48 23.37
C GLN A 237 64.49 -20.50 23.13
N GLU A 238 64.97 -19.85 22.07
CA GLU A 238 66.40 -19.72 21.77
C GLU A 238 67.13 -18.97 22.88
N ALA A 239 66.57 -17.85 23.37
CA ALA A 239 67.14 -17.08 24.47
C ALA A 239 67.20 -17.90 25.76
N ASN A 240 66.13 -18.63 26.10
CA ASN A 240 66.09 -19.53 27.25
C ASN A 240 67.14 -20.64 27.14
N LEU A 241 67.29 -21.25 25.95
CA LEU A 241 68.31 -22.28 25.72
C LEU A 241 69.73 -21.70 25.84
N MET A 242 69.96 -20.51 25.30
CA MET A 242 71.24 -19.81 25.44
C MET A 242 71.53 -19.46 26.90
N GLU A 243 70.53 -19.02 27.67
CA GLU A 243 70.67 -18.76 29.10
C GLU A 243 71.04 -20.05 29.86
N ILE A 244 70.33 -21.15 29.61
CA ILE A 244 70.62 -22.46 30.20
C ILE A 244 72.04 -22.89 29.85
N GLN A 245 72.45 -22.79 28.59
CA GLN A 245 73.82 -23.13 28.17
C GLN A 245 74.85 -22.26 28.89
N ASN A 246 74.64 -20.94 28.92
CA ASN A 246 75.52 -20.00 29.61
C ASN A 246 75.65 -20.34 31.10
N GLN A 247 74.54 -20.68 31.77
CA GLN A 247 74.55 -21.11 33.17
C GLN A 247 75.33 -22.41 33.32
N ILE A 248 75.05 -23.44 32.51
CA ILE A 248 75.76 -24.73 32.56
C ILE A 248 77.27 -24.55 32.34
N THR A 249 77.68 -23.69 31.42
CA THR A 249 79.10 -23.40 31.15
C THR A 249 79.71 -22.38 32.10
N SER A 250 78.90 -21.75 32.95
CA SER A 250 79.38 -20.72 33.87
C SER A 250 80.43 -21.28 34.82
N ASP A 251 81.38 -20.44 35.17
CA ASP A 251 82.45 -20.75 36.11
C ASP A 251 81.94 -21.11 37.53
N LEU A 252 80.72 -20.67 37.87
CA LEU A 252 80.06 -21.00 39.13
C LEU A 252 79.60 -22.47 39.14
N LEU A 253 78.81 -22.90 38.14
CA LEU A 253 78.25 -24.26 38.08
C LEU A 253 79.29 -25.32 37.66
N THR A 254 80.26 -24.98 36.81
CA THR A 254 81.36 -25.89 36.46
C THR A 254 82.45 -25.99 37.54
N GLU A 255 82.30 -25.21 38.60
CA GLU A 255 83.27 -25.03 39.67
C GLU A 255 84.72 -24.81 39.18
N ASN A 256 84.91 -24.12 38.06
CA ASN A 256 86.20 -23.95 37.42
C ASN A 256 87.29 -23.44 38.41
N PRO A 257 88.41 -24.18 38.60
CA PRO A 257 89.47 -23.78 39.53
C PRO A 257 90.32 -22.61 39.01
N GLN A 258 90.26 -22.30 37.71
CA GLN A 258 91.03 -21.21 37.09
C GLN A 258 90.60 -19.83 37.59
N VAL A 259 89.34 -19.69 38.04
CA VAL A 259 88.77 -18.47 38.61
C VAL A 259 89.51 -18.03 39.88
N ALA A 260 90.15 -18.96 40.57
CA ALA A 260 90.93 -18.68 41.76
C ALA A 260 92.27 -17.99 41.46
N GLN A 261 92.73 -17.99 40.21
CA GLN A 261 94.00 -17.36 39.84
C GLN A 261 93.88 -15.84 39.83
N ASN A 262 94.85 -15.16 40.46
CA ASN A 262 94.89 -13.71 40.46
C ASN A 262 95.43 -13.20 39.10
N PRO A 263 94.69 -12.34 38.38
CA PRO A 263 95.09 -11.86 37.06
C PRO A 263 96.39 -11.04 37.05
N VAL A 264 96.74 -10.38 38.16
CA VAL A 264 97.95 -9.54 38.26
C VAL A 264 99.15 -10.32 38.81
N ALA A 265 98.90 -11.38 39.59
CA ALA A 265 99.94 -12.13 40.27
C ALA A 265 99.65 -13.65 40.21
N PRO A 266 100.16 -14.37 39.19
CA PRO A 266 99.84 -15.79 38.96
C PRO A 266 100.15 -16.73 40.13
N HIS A 267 101.09 -16.35 40.98
CA HIS A 267 101.50 -17.12 42.17
C HIS A 267 100.58 -16.91 43.38
N ARG A 268 99.66 -15.92 43.33
CA ARG A 268 98.68 -15.66 44.38
C ARG A 268 97.30 -16.16 43.97
N VAL A 269 96.59 -16.74 44.93
CA VAL A 269 95.22 -17.20 44.76
C VAL A 269 94.27 -16.17 45.39
N LEU A 270 93.13 -15.93 44.74
CA LEU A 270 92.05 -15.10 45.29
C LEU A 270 91.38 -15.84 46.47
N PRO A 271 91.40 -15.31 47.70
CA PRO A 271 90.96 -16.04 48.89
C PRO A 271 89.50 -16.51 48.83
N TYR A 272 88.61 -15.69 48.26
CA TYR A 272 87.18 -15.96 48.18
C TYR A 272 86.78 -16.95 47.07
N CYS A 273 87.68 -17.26 46.13
CA CYS A 273 87.47 -18.22 45.04
C CYS A 273 88.28 -19.51 45.22
N TRP A 274 88.95 -19.70 46.37
CA TRP A 274 89.82 -20.84 46.56
C TRP A 274 89.04 -22.13 46.81
N LYS A 275 89.24 -23.14 45.94
CA LYS A 275 88.54 -24.44 45.96
C LYS A 275 89.48 -25.61 46.28
N GLY A 276 90.50 -25.38 47.11
CA GLY A 276 91.49 -26.38 47.50
C GLY A 276 92.70 -26.49 46.58
N MET A 277 93.55 -27.50 46.81
CA MET A 277 94.80 -27.71 46.09
C MET A 277 94.61 -28.44 44.76
N THR A 278 95.39 -28.07 43.74
CA THR A 278 95.38 -28.75 42.45
C THR A 278 95.81 -30.21 42.61
N PRO A 279 95.34 -31.13 41.73
CA PRO A 279 95.78 -32.53 41.77
C PRO A 279 97.30 -32.66 41.63
N GLU A 280 97.93 -31.79 40.83
CA GLU A 280 99.38 -31.72 40.67
C GLU A 280 100.10 -31.32 41.97
N GLN A 281 99.62 -30.30 42.68
CA GLN A 281 100.17 -29.91 43.98
C GLN A 281 100.04 -31.03 45.01
N ARG A 282 98.88 -31.71 45.07
CA ARG A 282 98.67 -32.86 45.96
C ARG A 282 99.60 -34.02 45.59
N ALA A 283 99.82 -34.28 44.30
CA ALA A 283 100.75 -35.30 43.85
C ALA A 283 102.20 -34.95 44.23
N ALA A 284 102.60 -33.68 44.11
CA ALA A 284 103.92 -33.22 44.54
C ALA A 284 104.11 -33.40 46.06
N ILE A 285 103.11 -33.06 46.88
CA ILE A 285 103.16 -33.29 48.33
C ILE A 285 103.32 -34.78 48.64
N ARG A 286 102.55 -35.66 47.98
CA ARG A 286 102.65 -37.12 48.18
C ARG A 286 104.05 -37.64 47.83
N LYS A 287 104.64 -37.16 46.73
CA LYS A 287 106.03 -37.50 46.35
C LYS A 287 107.03 -37.05 47.42
N VAL A 288 106.89 -35.84 47.95
CA VAL A 288 107.75 -35.35 49.03
C VAL A 288 107.58 -36.18 50.31
N GLN A 289 106.36 -36.56 50.68
CA GLN A 289 106.10 -37.43 51.82
C GLN A 289 106.71 -38.83 51.64
N GLU A 290 106.66 -39.38 50.43
CA GLU A 290 107.34 -40.63 50.09
C GLU A 290 108.85 -40.52 50.30
N VAL A 291 109.48 -39.46 49.80
CA VAL A 291 110.90 -39.19 50.01
C VAL A 291 111.21 -39.08 51.51
N GLN A 292 110.42 -38.32 52.28
CA GLN A 292 110.60 -38.18 53.72
C GLN A 292 110.50 -39.51 54.47
N ARG A 293 109.59 -40.42 54.06
CA ARG A 293 109.52 -41.76 54.65
C ARG A 293 110.79 -42.55 54.37
N CYS A 294 111.24 -42.56 53.12
CA CYS A 294 112.47 -43.25 52.74
C CYS A 294 113.70 -42.69 53.49
N GLU A 295 113.81 -41.36 53.62
CA GLU A 295 114.88 -40.71 54.40
C GLU A 295 114.83 -41.10 55.88
N LYS A 296 113.64 -41.12 56.48
CA LYS A 296 113.47 -41.50 57.89
C LYS A 296 113.75 -42.98 58.15
N GLU A 297 113.37 -43.85 57.23
CA GLU A 297 113.72 -45.27 57.25
C GLU A 297 115.24 -45.46 57.14
N ALA A 298 115.91 -44.73 56.24
CA ALA A 298 117.35 -44.76 56.10
C ALA A 298 118.08 -44.24 57.36
N GLN A 299 117.57 -43.18 57.99
CA GLN A 299 118.07 -42.69 59.29
C GLN A 299 117.92 -43.76 60.37
N HIS A 300 116.75 -44.40 60.47
CA HIS A 300 116.53 -45.46 61.46
C HIS A 300 117.48 -46.65 61.25
N GLN A 301 117.74 -47.05 60.00
CA GLN A 301 118.72 -48.10 59.69
C GLN A 301 120.16 -47.69 60.06
N ALA A 302 120.52 -46.42 59.82
CA ALA A 302 121.82 -45.89 60.21
C ALA A 302 122.01 -45.87 61.74
N ASP A 303 120.98 -45.44 62.48
CA ASP A 303 120.98 -45.43 63.95
C ASP A 303 121.08 -46.87 64.51
N GLN A 304 120.30 -47.82 63.98
CA GLN A 304 120.42 -49.23 64.35
C GLN A 304 121.84 -49.80 64.08
N ALA A 305 122.46 -49.40 62.97
CA ALA A 305 123.82 -49.82 62.65
C ALA A 305 124.87 -49.20 63.59
N LEU A 306 124.63 -47.97 64.09
CA LEU A 306 125.47 -47.36 65.11
C LEU A 306 125.28 -48.06 66.46
N ASP A 307 124.05 -48.33 66.89
CA ASP A 307 123.76 -49.04 68.13
C ASP A 307 124.39 -50.45 68.11
N ALA A 308 124.27 -51.19 67.01
CA ALA A 308 124.92 -52.51 66.86
C ALA A 308 126.46 -52.43 66.96
N LYS A 309 127.08 -51.35 66.46
CA LYS A 309 128.53 -51.11 66.63
C LYS A 309 128.87 -50.82 68.10
N TRP A 310 128.06 -50.03 68.80
CA TRP A 310 128.23 -49.77 70.23
C TRP A 310 128.08 -51.04 71.06
N GLU A 311 127.07 -51.88 70.78
CA GLU A 311 126.89 -53.18 71.41
C GLU A 311 128.08 -54.11 71.16
N SER A 312 128.57 -54.18 69.92
CA SER A 312 129.76 -54.98 69.59
C SER A 312 131.01 -54.49 70.33
N GLN A 313 131.20 -53.16 70.42
CA GLN A 313 132.29 -52.58 71.21
C GLN A 313 132.13 -52.90 72.70
N ALA A 314 130.92 -52.82 73.25
CA ALA A 314 130.65 -53.18 74.64
C ALA A 314 130.95 -54.65 74.92
N LEU A 315 130.58 -55.56 74.00
CA LEU A 315 130.90 -56.99 74.10
C LEU A 315 132.42 -57.23 74.08
N HIS A 316 133.15 -56.59 73.18
CA HIS A 316 134.62 -56.70 73.13
C HIS A 316 135.28 -56.14 74.39
N LEU A 317 134.79 -55.01 74.92
CA LEU A 317 135.27 -54.46 76.18
C LEU A 317 134.96 -55.38 77.37
N ALA A 318 133.78 -55.99 77.40
CA ALA A 318 133.40 -56.97 78.44
C ALA A 318 134.26 -58.24 78.38
N GLN A 319 134.57 -58.74 77.17
CA GLN A 319 135.50 -59.86 76.98
C GLN A 319 136.90 -59.51 77.49
N ALA A 320 137.44 -58.35 77.10
CA ALA A 320 138.74 -57.89 77.57
C ALA A 320 138.76 -57.70 79.11
N ALA A 321 137.67 -57.22 79.71
CA ALA A 321 137.56 -57.11 81.16
C ALA A 321 137.55 -58.47 81.85
N MET A 322 136.86 -59.48 81.29
CA MET A 322 136.88 -60.84 81.83
C MET A 322 138.26 -61.48 81.72
N GLU A 323 138.97 -61.30 80.60
CA GLU A 323 140.35 -61.76 80.43
C GLU A 323 141.29 -61.12 81.47
N LEU A 324 141.14 -59.82 81.74
CA LEU A 324 141.88 -59.13 82.79
C LEU A 324 141.54 -59.67 84.20
N GLU A 325 140.26 -59.90 84.50
CA GLU A 325 139.85 -60.52 85.78
C GLU A 325 140.44 -61.92 85.95
N GLU A 326 140.50 -62.73 84.89
CA GLU A 326 141.12 -64.06 84.92
C GLU A 326 142.61 -63.96 85.22
N GLN A 327 143.34 -63.06 84.55
CA GLN A 327 144.76 -62.79 84.84
C GLN A 327 144.97 -62.33 86.29
N GLU A 328 144.11 -61.45 86.83
CA GLU A 328 144.17 -61.04 88.23
C GLU A 328 143.92 -62.20 89.20
N ARG A 329 142.97 -63.10 88.88
CA ARG A 329 142.68 -64.29 89.69
C ARG A 329 143.87 -65.26 89.70
N GLU A 330 144.51 -65.48 88.57
CA GLU A 330 145.72 -66.32 88.46
C GLU A 330 146.86 -65.75 89.32
N LEU A 331 147.17 -64.47 89.16
CA LEU A 331 148.18 -63.78 89.98
C LEU A 331 147.85 -63.83 91.47
N CYS A 332 146.59 -63.58 91.85
CA CYS A 332 146.14 -63.69 93.23
C CYS A 332 146.28 -65.13 93.78
N ALA A 333 146.04 -66.16 92.97
CA ALA A 333 146.23 -67.54 93.36
C ALA A 333 147.71 -67.88 93.59
N GLU A 334 148.60 -67.37 92.74
CA GLU A 334 150.06 -67.48 92.93
C GLU A 334 150.51 -66.79 94.23
N PHE A 335 150.07 -65.56 94.47
CA PHE A 335 150.35 -64.85 95.73
C PHE A 335 149.83 -65.61 96.95
N ARG A 336 148.62 -66.18 96.89
CA ARG A 336 148.07 -67.00 97.99
C ARG A 336 148.87 -68.28 98.23
N ARG A 337 149.35 -68.95 97.18
CA ARG A 337 150.24 -70.12 97.33
C ARG A 337 151.57 -69.72 97.98
N GLY A 338 152.15 -68.59 97.56
CA GLY A 338 153.34 -68.01 98.17
C GLY A 338 153.15 -67.71 99.66
N LEU A 339 152.09 -66.94 99.99
CA LEU A 339 151.74 -66.60 101.38
C LEU A 339 151.42 -67.83 102.24
N GLY A 340 150.74 -68.84 101.68
CA GLY A 340 150.45 -70.09 102.37
C GLY A 340 151.72 -70.83 102.79
N SER A 341 152.73 -70.88 101.90
CA SER A 341 154.03 -71.50 102.20
C SER A 341 154.79 -70.73 103.29
N PHE A 342 154.72 -69.40 103.28
CA PHE A 342 155.36 -68.53 104.28
C PHE A 342 154.68 -68.65 105.65
N ASN A 343 153.35 -68.62 105.72
CA ASN A 343 152.60 -68.77 106.97
C ASN A 343 152.82 -70.14 107.63
N GLN A 344 152.99 -71.21 106.84
CA GLN A 344 153.34 -72.52 107.39
C GLN A 344 154.73 -72.54 108.06
N GLN A 345 155.69 -71.79 107.52
CA GLN A 345 157.01 -71.64 108.16
C GLN A 345 156.87 -70.86 109.47
N LEU A 346 156.16 -69.73 109.46
CA LEU A 346 155.92 -68.90 110.64
C LEU A 346 155.21 -69.66 111.78
N ALA A 347 154.19 -70.46 111.45
CA ALA A 347 153.44 -71.25 112.42
C ALA A 347 154.31 -72.33 113.11
N LYS A 348 155.26 -72.94 112.38
CA LYS A 348 156.22 -73.89 112.95
C LYS A 348 157.15 -73.21 113.95
N GLU A 349 157.65 -72.01 113.63
CA GLU A 349 158.50 -71.22 114.52
C GLU A 349 157.75 -70.80 115.79
N GLN A 350 156.50 -70.35 115.65
CA GLN A 350 155.70 -69.88 116.77
C GLN A 350 155.30 -71.01 117.75
N ASN A 351 154.94 -72.18 117.22
CA ASN A 351 154.67 -73.38 118.04
C ASN A 351 155.91 -73.85 118.80
N ALA A 352 157.11 -73.76 118.19
CA ALA A 352 158.36 -74.08 118.87
C ALA A 352 158.61 -73.13 120.05
N GLN A 353 158.30 -71.83 119.91
CA GLN A 353 158.42 -70.85 121.00
C GLN A 353 157.38 -71.10 122.12
N GLN A 354 156.11 -71.37 121.79
CA GLN A 354 155.08 -71.62 122.81
C GLN A 354 155.37 -72.88 123.64
N ASN A 355 155.88 -73.94 123.02
CA ASN A 355 156.28 -75.16 123.72
C ASN A 355 157.42 -74.90 124.72
N TYR A 356 158.36 -73.99 124.39
CA TYR A 356 159.42 -73.57 125.30
C TYR A 356 158.89 -72.80 126.52
N LEU A 357 157.97 -71.86 126.32
CA LEU A 357 157.38 -71.04 127.40
C LEU A 357 156.57 -71.89 128.40
N ASN A 358 155.69 -72.76 127.89
CA ASN A 358 154.75 -73.52 128.73
C ASN A 358 155.41 -74.62 129.57
N SER A 359 156.52 -75.19 129.11
CA SER A 359 157.18 -76.31 129.81
C SER A 359 158.21 -75.86 130.86
N ILE A 360 158.84 -74.69 130.69
CA ILE A 360 159.97 -74.27 131.54
C ILE A 360 159.59 -73.11 132.47
N ILE A 361 158.81 -72.13 131.99
CA ILE A 361 158.62 -70.86 132.71
C ILE A 361 157.32 -70.84 133.54
N TYR A 362 156.26 -71.52 133.10
CA TYR A 362 154.93 -71.37 133.71
C TYR A 362 154.51 -72.43 134.74
N THR A 363 155.45 -73.22 135.27
CA THR A 363 155.16 -74.21 136.33
C THR A 363 155.71 -73.76 137.68
N ASN A 364 154.86 -73.20 138.55
CA ASN A 364 155.19 -72.86 139.93
C ASN A 364 154.79 -74.00 140.88
N GLN A 365 155.75 -74.60 141.59
CA GLN A 365 155.47 -75.58 142.64
C GLN A 365 155.48 -74.92 144.04
N PRO A 366 154.48 -75.17 144.91
CA PRO A 366 154.41 -74.57 146.25
C PRO A 366 155.50 -75.08 147.20
N THR A 367 156.02 -74.21 148.06
CA THR A 367 157.11 -74.53 149.00
C THR A 367 156.59 -75.15 150.30
N ALA A 368 157.35 -76.09 150.87
CA ALA A 368 156.97 -76.97 151.98
C ALA A 368 156.48 -76.29 153.30
N GLN A 369 156.67 -74.98 153.50
CA GLN A 369 156.12 -74.24 154.65
C GLN A 369 154.60 -74.06 154.62
N TYR A 370 153.96 -74.11 153.44
CA TYR A 370 152.52 -73.83 153.29
C TYR A 370 151.63 -74.86 153.98
N HIS A 371 152.06 -76.12 154.11
CA HIS A 371 151.22 -77.22 154.59
C HIS A 371 151.19 -77.41 156.11
N LEU A 372 152.11 -76.80 156.87
CA LEU A 372 152.21 -77.00 158.32
C LEU A 372 151.33 -76.04 159.16
N GLN A 373 150.57 -75.14 158.52
CA GLN A 373 149.84 -74.06 159.20
C GLN A 373 148.45 -74.45 159.74
N PHE A 374 147.90 -75.62 159.42
CA PHE A 374 146.50 -75.94 159.72
C PHE A 374 146.32 -77.00 160.82
N ASN A 375 145.35 -76.74 161.72
CA ASN A 375 144.75 -77.66 162.71
C ASN A 375 145.57 -78.01 163.98
N THR A 376 146.34 -77.07 164.53
CA THR A 376 147.11 -77.26 165.78
C THR A 376 146.35 -76.96 167.09
N SER A 377 145.06 -76.60 167.07
CA SER A 377 144.24 -76.48 168.30
C SER A 377 142.79 -76.90 168.11
N SER A 378 142.22 -77.51 169.15
CA SER A 378 140.90 -78.17 169.14
C SER A 378 139.76 -77.19 169.44
N ARG A 379 139.50 -76.27 168.51
CA ARG A 379 138.22 -75.55 168.44
C ARG A 379 137.34 -76.13 167.35
#